data_AF-H2ZQH0-F1
#
_entry.id   AF-H2ZQH0-F1
#
_cell.length_a   1.000
_cell.length_b   1.000
_cell.length_c   1.000
_cell.angle_alpha   90.00
_cell.angle_beta   90.00
_cell.angle_gamma   90.00
#
_symmetry.space_group_name_H-M   'P 1'
#
loop_
_entity.id
_entity.type
_entity.pdbx_description
1 polymer ?
#
loop_
_entity_poly.entity_id
_entity_poly.type
_entity_poly.pdbx_seq_one_letter_code
_entity_poly.pdbx_strand_id
1 'polypeptide(L)'
;MSPRYRPQVHLHDVQLWDSFSAAQTEMIVTKTGRRMFPGYRVKMSGMDPNAQYCVLMDISSVDKNRYKFQHGKWVIAGRGEPHIPQRFYLHPNSPCTGQQWMKDIVSFHKVKLTNSCGNCGDGKFLVHSMHRYQPRVHIVRTDDVNTLHLQPMSTFAFPQTFFTTVTAYQNGKIAKLKISNNPYARGFRED
;
A
#
# COMPACT_ATOMS: atom_id res chain seq x y z
N MET A 1 -10.63 35.99 5.40
CA MET A 1 -9.58 35.03 4.99
C MET A 1 -10.22 33.66 4.87
N SER A 2 -10.29 33.08 3.68
CA SER A 2 -10.81 31.72 3.53
C SER A 2 -9.89 30.74 4.28
N PRO A 3 -10.44 29.76 5.02
CA PRO A 3 -9.63 28.77 5.71
C PRO A 3 -8.72 28.04 4.71
N ARG A 4 -7.42 27.95 5.02
CA ARG A 4 -6.49 27.16 4.20
C ARG A 4 -6.70 25.68 4.50
N TYR A 5 -7.54 25.03 3.72
CA TYR A 5 -7.67 23.58 3.76
C TYR A 5 -6.35 22.94 3.29
N ARG A 6 -5.79 22.07 4.14
CA ARG A 6 -4.58 21.28 3.87
C ARG A 6 -4.88 19.82 4.22
N PRO A 7 -5.04 18.95 3.21
CA PRO A 7 -5.26 17.53 3.45
C PRO A 7 -4.15 16.94 4.33
N GLN A 8 -4.55 16.18 5.34
CA GLN A 8 -3.69 15.40 6.21
C GLN A 8 -4.17 13.95 6.18
N VAL A 9 -3.22 13.02 6.17
CA VAL A 9 -3.48 11.58 6.09
C VAL A 9 -2.74 10.91 7.24
N HIS A 10 -3.48 10.14 8.03
CA HIS A 10 -2.95 9.38 9.16
C HIS A 10 -3.09 7.89 8.89
N LEU A 11 -2.03 7.12 9.09
CA LEU A 11 -2.07 5.67 8.97
C LEU A 11 -2.98 5.09 10.08
N HIS A 12 -3.83 4.14 9.72
CA HIS A 12 -4.62 3.37 10.69
C HIS A 12 -3.90 2.06 11.08
N ASP A 13 -4.20 1.52 12.26
CA ASP A 13 -3.50 0.36 12.87
C ASP A 13 -1.98 0.53 12.98
N VAL A 14 -1.53 1.73 13.37
CA VAL A 14 -0.10 2.07 13.43
C VAL A 14 0.70 1.04 14.23
N GLN A 15 0.21 0.62 15.40
CA GLN A 15 0.86 -0.38 16.25
C GLN A 15 1.07 -1.73 15.55
N LEU A 16 0.09 -2.15 14.73
CA LEU A 16 0.20 -3.38 13.95
C LEU A 16 1.26 -3.21 12.87
N TRP A 17 1.23 -2.11 12.13
CA TRP A 17 2.25 -1.79 11.13
C TRP A 17 3.65 -1.70 11.73
N ASP A 18 3.81 -1.09 12.90
CA ASP A 18 5.10 -0.97 13.59
C ASP A 18 5.64 -2.34 14.00
N SER A 19 4.77 -3.24 14.48
CA SER A 19 5.13 -4.63 14.80
C SER A 19 5.64 -5.41 13.58
N PHE A 20 4.98 -5.23 12.42
CA PHE A 20 5.43 -5.83 11.16
C PHE A 20 6.72 -5.17 10.65
N SER A 21 6.84 -3.84 10.77
CA SER A 21 8.00 -3.07 10.35
C SER A 21 9.25 -3.47 11.11
N ALA A 22 9.14 -3.64 12.44
CA ALA A 22 10.23 -4.12 13.29
C ALA A 22 10.74 -5.51 12.89
N ALA A 23 9.86 -6.37 12.36
CA ALA A 23 10.21 -7.69 11.85
C ALA A 23 10.59 -7.70 10.35
N GLN A 24 10.69 -6.53 9.71
CA GLN A 24 10.92 -6.33 8.28
C GLN A 24 9.80 -6.94 7.43
N THR A 25 8.70 -6.19 7.28
CA THR A 25 7.46 -6.59 6.62
C THR A 25 7.69 -7.34 5.31
N GLU A 26 7.05 -8.51 5.16
CA GLU A 26 7.00 -9.26 3.91
C GLU A 26 5.57 -9.33 3.35
N MET A 27 5.44 -9.21 2.03
CA MET A 27 4.17 -9.35 1.32
C MET A 27 4.26 -10.43 0.25
N ILE A 28 3.33 -11.38 0.31
CA ILE A 28 3.27 -12.49 -0.65
C ILE A 28 2.76 -11.97 -1.99
N VAL A 29 3.41 -12.37 -3.08
CA VAL A 29 2.98 -12.12 -4.46
C VAL A 29 2.57 -13.44 -5.11
N THR A 30 1.51 -13.42 -5.91
CA THR A 30 1.03 -14.61 -6.65
C THR A 30 0.62 -14.24 -8.06
N LYS A 31 0.57 -15.22 -8.96
CA LYS A 31 0.12 -15.02 -10.35
C LYS A 31 -1.28 -14.40 -10.45
N THR A 32 -2.22 -14.82 -9.58
CA THR A 32 -3.61 -14.33 -9.58
C THR A 32 -3.80 -13.01 -8.81
N GLY A 33 -2.80 -12.59 -8.04
CA GLY A 33 -2.83 -11.43 -7.17
C GLY A 33 -3.19 -11.78 -5.72
N ARG A 34 -2.41 -11.26 -4.77
CA ARG A 34 -2.62 -11.47 -3.33
C ARG A 34 -2.87 -10.14 -2.62
N ARG A 35 -3.86 -10.08 -1.73
CA ARG A 35 -4.13 -8.89 -0.91
C ARG A 35 -3.00 -8.64 0.09
N MET A 36 -2.73 -7.37 0.36
CA MET A 36 -1.79 -6.97 1.40
C MET A 36 -2.35 -7.28 2.79
N PHE A 37 -1.46 -7.62 3.72
CA PHE A 37 -1.75 -7.69 5.14
C PHE A 37 -0.52 -7.20 5.93
N PRO A 38 -0.61 -6.32 6.93
CA PRO A 38 -1.80 -5.58 7.34
C PRO A 38 -2.45 -4.83 6.17
N GLY A 39 -3.77 -4.63 6.25
CA GLY A 39 -4.47 -3.88 5.22
C GLY A 39 -4.03 -2.41 5.25
N TYR A 40 -3.79 -1.82 4.08
CA TYR A 40 -3.41 -0.41 4.02
C TYR A 40 -4.67 0.46 4.20
N ARG A 41 -4.77 1.13 5.35
CA ARG A 41 -5.94 1.90 5.79
C ARG A 41 -5.48 3.26 6.30
N VAL A 42 -6.23 4.32 5.98
CA VAL A 42 -5.88 5.69 6.38
C VAL A 42 -7.10 6.47 6.86
N LYS A 43 -6.87 7.42 7.76
CA LYS A 43 -7.85 8.43 8.19
C LYS A 43 -7.46 9.78 7.62
N MET A 44 -8.41 10.47 6.98
CA MET A 44 -8.18 11.76 6.33
C MET A 44 -8.74 12.91 7.16
N SER A 45 -8.11 14.09 7.07
CA SER A 45 -8.54 15.31 7.76
C SER A 45 -8.03 16.56 7.02
N GLY A 46 -8.51 17.76 7.39
CA GLY A 46 -8.03 19.03 6.83
C GLY A 46 -8.45 19.32 5.38
N MET A 47 -9.38 18.54 4.82
CA MET A 47 -9.94 18.73 3.48
C MET A 47 -11.09 19.74 3.51
N ASP A 48 -11.31 20.46 2.41
CA ASP A 48 -12.50 21.30 2.21
C ASP A 48 -13.76 20.42 2.18
N PRO A 49 -14.71 20.55 3.13
CA PRO A 49 -15.87 19.66 3.22
C PRO A 49 -16.72 19.61 1.95
N ASN A 50 -16.79 20.72 1.20
CA ASN A 50 -17.68 20.89 0.05
C ASN A 50 -16.99 20.61 -1.29
N ALA A 51 -15.66 20.53 -1.32
CA ALA A 51 -14.92 20.24 -2.55
C ALA A 51 -14.88 18.75 -2.86
N GLN A 52 -14.80 18.42 -4.14
CA GLN A 52 -14.61 17.05 -4.63
C GLN A 52 -13.13 16.66 -4.65
N TYR A 53 -12.86 15.42 -4.29
CA TYR A 53 -11.54 14.84 -4.29
C TYR A 53 -11.56 13.42 -4.83
N CYS A 54 -10.51 13.08 -5.55
CA CYS A 54 -10.15 11.72 -5.89
C CYS A 54 -9.01 11.25 -4.98
N VAL A 55 -9.12 10.01 -4.50
CA VAL A 55 -8.11 9.35 -3.68
C VAL A 55 -7.53 8.18 -4.47
N LEU A 56 -6.21 8.16 -4.60
CA LEU A 56 -5.47 7.16 -5.36
C LEU A 56 -4.43 6.48 -4.46
N MET A 57 -3.96 5.32 -4.90
CA MET A 57 -2.81 4.64 -4.32
C MET A 57 -1.84 4.23 -5.44
N ASP A 58 -0.55 4.26 -5.14
CA ASP A 58 0.45 3.55 -5.92
C ASP A 58 1.41 2.76 -5.02
N ILE A 59 2.30 2.00 -5.67
CA ILE A 59 3.37 1.27 -5.03
C ILE A 59 4.68 1.63 -5.73
N SER A 60 5.49 2.44 -5.05
CA SER A 60 6.79 2.89 -5.55
C SER A 60 7.91 1.95 -5.11
N SER A 61 8.91 1.75 -5.97
CA SER A 61 10.12 1.02 -5.61
C SER A 61 10.99 1.87 -4.67
N VAL A 62 11.48 1.27 -3.58
CA VAL A 62 12.31 1.97 -2.59
C VAL A 62 13.74 2.19 -3.10
N ASP A 63 14.28 1.21 -3.82
CA ASP A 63 15.64 1.23 -4.36
C ASP A 63 15.74 0.32 -5.60
N LYS A 64 16.91 0.31 -6.24
CA LYS A 64 17.19 -0.50 -7.44
C LYS A 64 17.88 -1.82 -7.11
N ASN A 65 17.68 -2.35 -5.89
CA ASN A 65 18.35 -3.57 -5.43
C ASN A 65 17.41 -4.76 -5.42
N ARG A 66 17.97 -5.93 -5.75
CA ARG A 66 17.36 -7.22 -5.45
C ARG A 66 17.91 -7.75 -4.14
N TYR A 67 17.04 -8.32 -3.33
CA TYR A 67 17.38 -8.80 -2.00
C TYR A 67 17.40 -10.33 -1.92
N LYS A 68 18.06 -10.86 -0.88
CA LYS A 68 17.93 -12.26 -0.45
C LYS A 68 17.93 -12.31 1.08
N PHE A 69 17.26 -13.31 1.65
CA PHE A 69 17.26 -13.54 3.09
C PHE A 69 18.24 -14.66 3.42
N GLN A 70 19.29 -14.35 4.18
CA GLN A 70 20.32 -15.30 4.58
C GLN A 70 20.72 -15.05 6.03
N HIS A 71 20.90 -16.12 6.81
CA HIS A 71 21.29 -16.05 8.22
C HIS A 71 20.41 -15.09 9.06
N GLY A 72 19.10 -15.11 8.82
CA GLY A 72 18.13 -14.27 9.53
C GLY A 72 18.15 -12.79 9.16
N LYS A 73 18.81 -12.39 8.07
CA LYS A 73 18.95 -11.00 7.64
C LYS A 73 18.68 -10.81 6.15
N TRP A 74 18.08 -9.69 5.80
CA TRP A 74 17.96 -9.22 4.42
C TRP A 74 19.27 -8.60 3.95
N VAL A 75 19.85 -9.14 2.88
CA VAL A 75 21.07 -8.64 2.25
C VAL A 75 20.83 -8.34 0.78
N ILE A 76 21.60 -7.40 0.22
CA ILE A 76 21.57 -7.10 -1.21
C ILE A 76 22.18 -8.28 -1.96
N ALA A 77 21.43 -8.84 -2.90
CA ALA A 77 21.88 -9.91 -3.79
C ALA A 77 22.49 -9.37 -5.08
N GLY A 78 22.11 -8.17 -5.50
CA GLY A 78 22.60 -7.51 -6.70
C GLY A 78 21.68 -6.40 -7.17
N ARG A 79 21.87 -5.98 -8.43
CA ARG A 79 20.99 -5.01 -9.10
C ARG A 79 19.62 -5.64 -9.35
N GLY A 80 18.59 -4.90 -8.96
CA GLY A 80 17.18 -5.27 -9.18
C GLY A 80 16.73 -5.02 -10.62
N GLU A 81 15.67 -5.74 -10.96
CA GLU A 81 14.94 -5.58 -12.20
C GLU A 81 14.36 -4.15 -12.29
N PRO A 82 14.28 -3.56 -13.50
CA PRO A 82 13.69 -2.23 -13.67
C PRO A 82 12.27 -2.17 -13.10
N HIS A 83 12.00 -1.10 -12.34
CA HIS A 83 10.65 -0.82 -11.88
C HIS A 83 9.75 -0.55 -13.08
N ILE A 84 8.66 -1.29 -13.18
CA ILE A 84 7.66 -1.12 -14.23
C ILE A 84 6.73 0.00 -13.77
N PRO A 85 6.57 1.11 -14.52
CA PRO A 85 5.63 2.15 -14.19
C PRO A 85 4.23 1.56 -14.00
N GLN A 86 3.68 1.69 -12.80
CA GLN A 86 2.36 1.15 -12.48
C GLN A 86 1.30 2.25 -12.62
N ARG A 87 0.09 1.84 -13.03
CA ARG A 87 -1.09 2.73 -13.00
C ARG A 87 -1.50 2.97 -11.55
N PHE A 88 -1.97 4.17 -11.26
CA PHE A 88 -2.63 4.44 -9.99
C PHE A 88 -3.85 3.53 -9.79
N TYR A 89 -4.05 3.07 -8.56
CA TYR A 89 -5.32 2.50 -8.15
C TYR A 89 -6.24 3.62 -7.69
N LEU A 90 -7.34 3.85 -8.41
CA LEU A 90 -8.41 4.76 -8.00
C LEU A 90 -9.28 4.11 -6.94
N HIS A 91 -9.41 4.77 -5.79
CA HIS A 91 -10.32 4.28 -4.75
C HIS A 91 -11.76 4.30 -5.28
N PRO A 92 -12.56 3.22 -5.10
CA PRO A 92 -13.89 3.09 -5.71
C PRO A 92 -14.90 4.20 -5.35
N ASN A 93 -14.69 4.86 -4.21
CA ASN A 93 -15.53 5.98 -3.78
C ASN A 93 -15.15 7.31 -4.45
N SER A 94 -14.12 7.35 -5.30
CA SER A 94 -13.72 8.58 -6.00
C SER A 94 -14.60 8.82 -7.24
N PRO A 95 -14.94 10.08 -7.55
CA PRO A 95 -14.73 11.28 -6.73
C PRO A 95 -15.71 11.32 -5.54
N CYS A 96 -15.29 11.94 -4.43
CA CYS A 96 -16.14 12.19 -3.27
C CYS A 96 -15.85 13.52 -2.59
N THR A 97 -16.81 14.03 -1.81
CA THR A 97 -16.62 15.27 -1.05
C THR A 97 -15.57 15.09 0.05
N GLY A 98 -14.87 16.18 0.40
CA GLY A 98 -13.95 16.17 1.53
C GLY A 98 -14.63 15.74 2.83
N GLN A 99 -15.89 16.14 3.04
CA GLN A 99 -16.69 15.70 4.20
C GLN A 99 -16.82 14.17 4.26
N GLN A 100 -17.12 13.54 3.13
CA GLN A 100 -17.31 12.10 3.08
C GLN A 100 -15.99 11.34 3.22
N TRP A 101 -14.89 11.85 2.67
CA TRP A 101 -13.55 11.27 2.87
C TRP A 101 -13.08 11.34 4.32
N MET A 102 -13.42 12.41 5.05
CA MET A 102 -13.02 12.60 6.44
C MET A 102 -13.94 11.87 7.45
N LYS A 103 -15.08 11.34 6.98
CA LYS A 103 -16.09 10.70 7.85
C LYS A 103 -15.58 9.40 8.46
N ASP A 104 -15.05 8.50 7.63
CA ASP A 104 -14.69 7.13 8.01
C ASP A 104 -13.25 6.78 7.57
N ILE A 105 -12.79 5.58 7.95
CA ILE A 105 -11.49 5.06 7.54
C ILE A 105 -11.53 4.64 6.07
N VAL A 106 -10.58 5.14 5.27
CA VAL A 106 -10.41 4.78 3.86
C VAL A 106 -9.53 3.53 3.76
N SER A 107 -9.99 2.50 3.04
CA SER A 107 -9.35 1.18 3.01
C SER A 107 -9.03 0.71 1.60
N PHE A 108 -7.76 0.38 1.35
CA PHE A 108 -7.27 -0.15 0.08
C PHE A 108 -7.24 -1.69 0.05
N HIS A 109 -8.10 -2.36 0.82
CA HIS A 109 -8.13 -3.83 0.95
C HIS A 109 -8.39 -4.60 -0.36
N LYS A 110 -8.93 -3.94 -1.40
CA LYS A 110 -9.16 -4.55 -2.71
C LYS A 110 -7.88 -4.68 -3.54
N VAL A 111 -6.84 -3.91 -3.20
CA VAL A 111 -5.54 -3.95 -3.88
C VAL A 111 -4.88 -5.32 -3.73
N LYS A 112 -4.32 -5.81 -4.83
CA LYS A 112 -3.58 -7.08 -4.91
C LYS A 112 -2.19 -6.87 -5.50
N LEU A 113 -1.23 -7.65 -5.02
CA LEU A 113 0.13 -7.71 -5.56
C LEU A 113 0.28 -8.95 -6.44
N THR A 114 0.81 -8.78 -7.65
CA THR A 114 1.07 -9.85 -8.62
C THR A 114 2.49 -9.76 -9.18
N ASN A 115 3.06 -10.89 -9.56
CA ASN A 115 4.34 -11.00 -10.26
C ASN A 115 4.18 -11.39 -11.75
N SER A 116 2.96 -11.37 -12.28
CA SER A 116 2.63 -11.83 -13.64
C SER A 116 1.99 -10.71 -14.46
N CYS A 117 2.69 -10.25 -15.51
CA CYS A 117 2.25 -9.16 -16.40
C CYS A 117 0.90 -9.42 -17.09
N GLY A 118 0.61 -10.67 -17.45
CA GLY A 118 -0.64 -11.03 -18.15
C GLY A 118 -1.92 -10.89 -17.31
N ASN A 119 -1.80 -10.57 -16.01
CA ASN A 119 -2.93 -10.50 -15.08
C ASN A 119 -3.14 -9.09 -14.51
N CYS A 120 -2.58 -8.05 -15.12
CA CYS A 120 -2.70 -6.64 -14.71
C CYS A 120 -4.09 -6.07 -15.06
N GLY A 121 -5.15 -6.55 -14.39
CA GLY A 121 -6.47 -5.93 -14.38
C GLY A 121 -6.66 -4.95 -13.21
N ASP A 122 -7.85 -4.36 -13.10
CA ASP A 122 -8.16 -3.35 -12.09
C ASP A 122 -7.79 -3.78 -10.66
N GLY A 123 -7.01 -2.92 -9.98
CA GLY A 123 -6.59 -3.11 -8.59
C GLY A 123 -5.44 -4.10 -8.36
N LYS A 124 -4.69 -4.47 -9.39
CA LYS A 124 -3.47 -5.28 -9.26
C LYS A 124 -2.22 -4.49 -9.57
N PHE A 125 -1.25 -4.54 -8.66
CA PHE A 125 0.06 -3.93 -8.81
C PHE A 125 1.11 -5.00 -9.16
N LEU A 126 1.81 -4.80 -10.28
CA LEU A 126 2.82 -5.70 -10.81
C LEU A 126 4.19 -5.44 -10.18
N VAL A 127 4.56 -6.28 -9.20
CA VAL A 127 5.79 -6.13 -8.43
C VAL A 127 6.71 -7.31 -8.68
N HIS A 128 8.02 -7.04 -8.69
CA HIS A 128 9.05 -8.08 -8.73
C HIS A 128 9.18 -8.71 -7.36
N SER A 129 9.44 -10.02 -7.30
CA SER A 129 9.74 -10.69 -6.04
C SER A 129 11.12 -10.26 -5.53
N MET A 130 11.35 -10.28 -4.23
CA MET A 130 12.61 -9.95 -3.56
C MET A 130 13.04 -8.48 -3.75
N HIS A 131 12.06 -7.56 -3.85
CA HIS A 131 12.28 -6.12 -3.96
C HIS A 131 11.55 -5.38 -2.85
N ARG A 132 12.02 -4.17 -2.54
CA ARG A 132 11.40 -3.30 -1.54
C ARG A 132 10.49 -2.28 -2.19
N TYR A 133 9.31 -2.12 -1.61
CA TYR A 133 8.29 -1.21 -2.09
C TYR A 133 7.70 -0.37 -0.97
N GLN A 134 7.35 0.88 -1.31
CA GLN A 134 6.68 1.84 -0.45
C GLN A 134 5.30 2.16 -1.04
N PRO A 135 4.22 1.77 -0.35
CA PRO A 135 2.88 2.26 -0.63
C PRO A 135 2.78 3.77 -0.46
N ARG A 136 2.04 4.44 -1.35
CA ARG A 136 1.75 5.87 -1.23
C ARG A 136 0.28 6.13 -1.51
N VAL A 137 -0.28 7.11 -0.81
CA VAL A 137 -1.64 7.62 -1.05
C VAL A 137 -1.54 8.99 -1.68
N HIS A 138 -2.41 9.24 -2.63
CA HIS A 138 -2.48 10.52 -3.32
C HIS A 138 -3.88 11.11 -3.19
N ILE A 139 -3.94 12.41 -2.93
CA ILE A 139 -5.18 13.19 -2.88
C ILE A 139 -5.11 14.24 -3.99
N VAL A 140 -6.12 14.24 -4.85
CA VAL A 140 -6.28 15.19 -5.95
C VAL A 140 -7.62 15.89 -5.79
N ARG A 141 -7.63 17.23 -5.74
CA ARG A 141 -8.87 18.02 -5.67
C ARG A 141 -9.43 18.16 -7.08
N THR A 142 -10.38 17.30 -7.43
CA THR A 142 -11.07 17.28 -8.74
C THR A 142 -12.38 16.51 -8.60
N ASP A 143 -13.38 16.92 -9.38
CA ASP A 143 -14.62 16.18 -9.64
C ASP A 143 -14.55 15.32 -10.92
N ASP A 144 -13.57 15.60 -11.79
CA ASP A 144 -13.32 14.84 -13.02
C ASP A 144 -12.12 13.89 -12.87
N VAL A 145 -12.39 12.60 -13.04
CA VAL A 145 -11.41 11.51 -12.98
C VAL A 145 -10.52 11.48 -14.24
N ASN A 146 -11.00 11.98 -15.38
CA ASN A 146 -10.25 11.92 -16.64
C ASN A 146 -9.06 12.88 -16.66
N THR A 147 -9.17 13.99 -15.94
CA THR A 147 -8.13 15.02 -15.85
C THR A 147 -7.15 14.83 -14.69
N LEU A 148 -7.19 13.69 -13.96
CA LEU A 148 -6.32 13.43 -12.81
C LEU A 148 -4.83 13.66 -13.07
N HIS A 149 -4.36 13.32 -14.27
CA HIS A 149 -2.96 13.47 -14.66
C HIS A 149 -2.51 14.93 -14.87
N LEU A 150 -3.47 15.86 -14.99
CA LEU A 150 -3.23 17.29 -15.18
C LEU A 150 -3.33 18.09 -13.87
N GLN A 151 -3.88 17.47 -12.82
CA GLN A 151 -4.18 18.15 -11.57
C GLN A 151 -3.03 18.02 -10.55
N PRO A 152 -2.80 19.04 -9.71
CA PRO A 152 -1.85 18.95 -8.60
C PRO A 152 -2.22 17.82 -7.64
N MET A 153 -1.20 17.06 -7.22
CA MET A 153 -1.36 15.87 -6.41
C MET A 153 -0.61 15.99 -5.09
N SER A 154 -1.33 15.80 -3.98
CA SER A 154 -0.72 15.69 -2.65
C SER A 154 -0.38 14.23 -2.35
N THR A 155 0.87 13.92 -2.08
CA THR A 155 1.35 12.54 -1.87
C THR A 155 1.74 12.30 -0.41
N PHE A 156 1.28 11.19 0.15
CA PHE A 156 1.51 10.77 1.53
C PHE A 156 2.08 9.36 1.55
N ALA A 157 3.20 9.17 2.25
CA ALA A 157 3.85 7.88 2.43
C ALA A 157 4.18 7.69 3.92
N PHE A 158 4.05 6.46 4.41
CA PHE A 158 4.34 6.11 5.80
C PHE A 158 5.53 5.15 5.82
N PRO A 159 6.71 5.57 6.34
CA PRO A 159 7.91 4.76 6.29
C PRO A 159 7.72 3.35 6.85
N GLN A 160 6.96 3.18 7.93
CA GLN A 160 6.73 1.86 8.54
C GLN A 160 5.96 0.88 7.64
N THR A 161 5.34 1.35 6.56
CA THR A 161 4.55 0.51 5.63
C THR A 161 5.35 -0.03 4.46
N PHE A 162 6.66 0.30 4.35
CA PHE A 162 7.50 -0.35 3.34
C PHE A 162 7.57 -1.86 3.60
N PHE A 163 7.67 -2.64 2.53
CA PHE A 163 7.75 -4.10 2.62
C PHE A 163 8.65 -4.70 1.56
N THR A 164 9.09 -5.93 1.80
CA THR A 164 9.76 -6.76 0.80
C THR A 164 8.76 -7.74 0.20
N THR A 165 8.69 -7.81 -1.12
CA THR A 165 7.86 -8.80 -1.82
C THR A 165 8.53 -10.16 -1.82
N VAL A 166 7.75 -11.22 -1.64
CA VAL A 166 8.27 -12.60 -1.63
C VAL A 166 7.22 -13.55 -2.22
N THR A 167 7.64 -14.68 -2.78
CA THR A 167 6.70 -15.74 -3.21
C THR A 167 6.31 -16.66 -2.06
N ALA A 168 7.16 -16.76 -1.04
CA ALA A 168 6.94 -17.46 0.22
C ALA A 168 7.64 -16.69 1.35
N TYR A 169 7.11 -16.72 2.57
CA TYR A 169 7.72 -16.03 3.70
C TYR A 169 9.14 -16.52 3.96
N GLN A 170 10.06 -15.58 4.19
CA GLN A 170 11.47 -15.85 4.46
C GLN A 170 11.77 -15.76 5.95
N ASN A 171 11.24 -14.73 6.62
CA ASN A 171 11.36 -14.55 8.06
C ASN A 171 10.23 -15.26 8.80
N GLY A 172 10.58 -16.30 9.58
CA GLY A 172 9.62 -17.04 10.41
C GLY A 172 8.86 -16.17 11.42
N LYS A 173 9.43 -15.05 11.88
CA LYS A 173 8.74 -14.08 12.76
C LYS A 173 7.56 -13.42 12.03
N ILE A 174 7.75 -13.06 10.76
CA ILE A 174 6.68 -12.49 9.93
C ILE A 174 5.57 -13.52 9.72
N ALA A 175 5.91 -14.78 9.39
CA ALA A 175 4.91 -15.83 9.22
C ALA A 175 4.02 -15.99 10.48
N LYS A 176 4.63 -16.03 11.67
CA LYS A 176 3.91 -16.07 12.96
C LYS A 176 3.04 -14.83 13.19
N LEU A 177 3.54 -13.63 12.90
CA LEU A 177 2.76 -12.39 12.99
C LEU A 177 1.55 -12.40 12.05
N LYS A 178 1.68 -12.93 10.83
CA LYS A 178 0.57 -13.07 9.88
C LYS A 178 -0.47 -14.05 10.39
N ILE A 179 -0.07 -15.21 10.93
CA ILE A 179 -0.98 -16.21 11.47
C ILE A 179 -1.79 -15.65 12.65
N SER A 180 -1.09 -15.02 13.60
CA SER A 180 -1.70 -14.47 14.83
C SER A 180 -2.63 -13.27 14.58
N ASN A 181 -2.36 -12.44 13.56
CA ASN A 181 -3.11 -11.20 13.36
C ASN A 181 -4.11 -11.25 12.20
N ASN A 182 -3.88 -12.09 11.18
CA ASN A 182 -4.78 -12.13 10.02
C ASN A 182 -6.03 -12.97 10.35
N PRO A 183 -7.26 -12.40 10.28
CA PRO A 183 -8.48 -13.14 10.53
C PRO A 183 -8.66 -14.36 9.62
N TYR A 184 -8.12 -14.31 8.40
CA TYR A 184 -8.19 -15.41 7.43
C TYR A 184 -7.16 -16.52 7.68
N ALA A 185 -6.27 -16.36 8.67
CA ALA A 185 -5.26 -17.35 9.05
C ALA A 185 -5.57 -18.01 10.42
N ARG A 186 -6.78 -17.82 10.96
CA ARG A 186 -7.18 -18.37 12.27
C ARG A 186 -6.97 -19.88 12.39
N GLY A 187 -7.21 -20.65 11.32
CA GLY A 187 -7.05 -22.11 11.33
C GLY A 187 -5.62 -22.62 11.48
N PHE A 188 -4.61 -21.73 11.48
CA PHE A 188 -3.20 -22.09 11.72
C PHE A 188 -2.69 -21.61 13.09
N ARG A 189 -3.55 -21.04 13.92
CA ARG A 189 -3.20 -20.66 15.29
C ARG A 189 -3.23 -21.95 16.12
N GLU A 190 -2.10 -22.33 16.69
CA GLU A 190 -2.06 -23.35 17.74
C GLU A 190 -2.79 -22.77 18.97
N ASP A 191 -3.63 -23.58 19.61
CA ASP A 191 -4.42 -23.21 20.80
C ASP A 191 -3.53 -22.86 22.01
#